data_AF-A0A0Q5SHI2-F1
#
_entry.id   AF-A0A0Q5SHI2-F1
#
_cell.length_a   1.000
_cell.length_b   1.000
_cell.length_c   1.000
_cell.angle_alpha   90.00
_cell.angle_beta   90.00
_cell.angle_gamma   90.00
#
_symmetry.space_group_name_H-M   'P 1'
#
loop_
_entity.id
_entity.type
_entity.pdbx_description
1 polymer ?
#
loop_
_entity_poly.entity_id
_entity_poly.type
_entity_poly.pdbx_seq_one_letter_code
_entity_poly.pdbx_strand_id
1 'polypeptide(L)'
;MARSSLNIDGAGLDALLGDLDRVRTDFETADSSAQLTAEACGHARLAAKVTSFATNWNDRRAQLAGQITELGEALSTIDRTFAEVDGELEGTLVGGDR
;
A
#
# COMPACT_ATOMS: atom_id res chain seq x y z
N MET A 1 -18.05 -34.20 4.37
CA MET A 1 -16.81 -33.39 4.32
C MET A 1 -17.21 -31.99 3.87
N ALA A 2 -17.04 -30.99 4.73
CA ALA A 2 -17.39 -29.62 4.39
C ALA A 2 -16.40 -29.13 3.34
N ARG A 3 -16.88 -29.00 2.09
CA ARG A 3 -16.15 -28.36 1.00
C ARG A 3 -16.19 -26.87 1.32
N SER A 4 -15.17 -26.35 2.00
CA SER A 4 -15.03 -24.91 2.20
C SER A 4 -14.93 -24.30 0.81
N SER A 5 -16.02 -23.71 0.31
CA SER A 5 -15.99 -22.94 -0.92
C SER A 5 -15.07 -21.77 -0.68
N LEU A 6 -13.86 -21.86 -1.22
CA LEU A 6 -12.86 -20.85 -1.11
C LEU A 6 -13.24 -19.79 -2.16
N ASN A 7 -13.95 -18.76 -1.71
CA ASN A 7 -14.44 -17.70 -2.58
C ASN A 7 -13.66 -16.44 -2.24
N ILE A 8 -12.70 -16.09 -3.09
CA ILE A 8 -11.96 -14.84 -2.97
C ILE A 8 -12.60 -13.84 -3.90
N ASP A 9 -12.94 -12.69 -3.31
CA ASP A 9 -13.36 -11.52 -4.07
C ASP A 9 -12.11 -10.88 -4.71
N GLY A 10 -11.69 -11.43 -5.86
CA GLY A 10 -10.54 -10.90 -6.61
C GLY A 10 -10.75 -9.45 -7.04
N ALA A 11 -12.00 -9.06 -7.34
CA ALA A 11 -12.33 -7.67 -7.65
C ALA A 11 -12.15 -6.74 -6.44
N GLY A 12 -12.53 -7.21 -5.25
CA GLY A 12 -12.28 -6.50 -3.99
C GLY A 12 -10.79 -6.38 -3.66
N LEU A 13 -10.00 -7.40 -3.97
CA LEU A 13 -8.55 -7.40 -3.75
C LEU A 13 -7.82 -6.44 -4.72
N ASP A 14 -8.19 -6.45 -6.00
CA ASP A 14 -7.68 -5.49 -7.00
C ASP A 14 -8.01 -4.05 -6.62
N ALA A 15 -9.24 -3.80 -6.15
CA ALA A 15 -9.64 -2.48 -5.68
C ALA A 15 -8.80 -2.02 -4.48
N LEU A 16 -8.57 -2.91 -3.51
CA LEU A 16 -7.72 -2.63 -2.35
C LEU A 16 -6.27 -2.33 -2.75
N LEU A 17 -5.70 -3.11 -3.67
CA LEU A 17 -4.35 -2.84 -4.20
C LEU A 17 -4.27 -1.47 -4.87
N GLY A 18 -5.28 -1.10 -5.66
CA GLY A 18 -5.37 0.23 -6.27
C GLY A 18 -5.48 1.37 -5.25
N ASP A 19 -6.27 1.17 -4.18
CA ASP A 19 -6.40 2.15 -3.10
C ASP A 19 -5.08 2.31 -2.33
N LEU A 20 -4.37 1.22 -2.04
CA LEU A 20 -3.06 1.27 -1.40
C LEU A 20 -2.04 2.00 -2.27
N ASP A 21 -2.02 1.75 -3.58
CA ASP A 21 -1.14 2.42 -4.53
C ASP A 21 -1.39 3.93 -4.57
N ARG A 22 -2.67 4.33 -4.52
CA ARG A 22 -3.08 5.73 -4.46
C ARG A 22 -2.61 6.41 -3.17
N VAL A 23 -2.87 5.78 -2.02
CA VAL A 23 -2.45 6.34 -0.72
C VAL A 23 -0.92 6.43 -0.62
N ARG A 24 -0.19 5.42 -1.13
CA ARG A 24 1.28 5.48 -1.24
C ARG A 24 1.72 6.69 -2.05
N THR A 25 1.14 6.86 -3.24
CA THR A 25 1.45 7.97 -4.14
C THR A 25 1.17 9.32 -3.48
N ASP A 26 0.06 9.46 -2.76
CA ASP A 26 -0.25 10.69 -2.02
C ASP A 26 0.81 10.99 -0.94
N PHE A 27 1.30 9.97 -0.24
CA PHE A 27 2.38 10.14 0.74
C PHE A 27 3.73 10.49 0.11
N GLU A 28 4.04 9.98 -1.08
CA GLU A 28 5.28 10.27 -1.82
C GLU A 28 5.26 11.65 -2.50
N THR A 29 4.10 12.07 -3.02
CA THR A 29 3.95 13.30 -3.83
C THR A 29 3.63 14.54 -3.03
N ALA A 30 3.20 14.41 -1.76
CA ALA A 30 2.99 15.57 -0.90
C ALA A 30 4.32 16.32 -0.70
N ASP A 31 4.55 17.40 -1.44
CA ASP A 31 5.75 18.21 -1.28
C ASP A 31 5.69 18.96 0.05
N SER A 32 6.75 18.90 0.85
CA SER A 32 6.86 19.69 2.07
C SER A 32 7.50 21.03 1.72
N SER A 33 6.69 22.07 1.52
CA SER A 33 7.13 23.47 1.40
C SER A 33 7.57 24.05 2.75
N ALA A 34 8.31 23.24 3.52
CA ALA A 34 8.85 23.53 4.84
C ALA A 34 9.73 24.76 4.87
N GLN A 35 10.57 24.91 3.84
CA GLN A 35 11.53 25.99 3.72
C GLN A 35 10.80 27.34 3.56
N LEU A 36 9.85 27.40 2.63
CA LEU A 36 9.03 28.58 2.36
C LEU A 36 8.18 28.96 3.59
N THR A 37 7.60 27.97 4.27
CA THR A 37 6.79 28.18 5.47
C THR A 37 7.64 28.67 6.65
N ALA A 38 8.86 28.15 6.81
CA ALA A 38 9.78 28.56 7.86
C ALA A 38 10.29 29.99 7.63
N GLU A 39 10.58 30.38 6.38
CA GLU A 39 11.00 31.73 6.01
C GLU A 39 9.88 32.76 6.24
N ALA A 40 8.61 32.40 6.03
CA ALA A 40 7.46 33.26 6.26
C ALA A 40 7.16 33.56 7.74
N CYS A 41 7.72 32.79 8.69
CA CYS A 41 7.40 32.92 10.11
C CYS A 41 7.96 34.19 10.77
N GLY A 42 8.98 34.84 10.18
CA GLY A 42 9.59 36.08 10.71
C GLY A 42 10.30 35.96 12.08
N HIS A 43 10.24 34.79 12.73
CA HIS A 43 10.81 34.53 14.05
C HIS A 43 11.65 33.25 14.06
N ALA A 44 12.95 33.38 14.35
CA ALA A 44 13.94 32.29 14.20
C ALA A 44 13.57 30.99 14.95
N ARG A 45 13.04 31.10 16.17
CA ARG A 45 12.65 29.91 16.95
C ARG A 45 11.43 29.19 16.38
N LEU A 46 10.53 29.95 15.75
CA LEU A 46 9.33 29.38 15.13
C LEU A 46 9.71 28.71 13.81
N ALA A 47 10.54 29.37 13.00
CA ALA A 47 11.14 28.82 11.79
C ALA A 47 11.82 27.47 12.08
N ALA A 48 12.69 27.41 13.11
CA ALA A 48 13.36 26.17 13.50
C ALA A 48 12.39 25.03 13.87
N LYS A 49 11.28 25.35 14.55
CA LYS A 49 10.24 24.36 14.87
C LYS A 49 9.50 23.87 13.62
N VAL A 50 9.16 24.78 12.71
CA VAL A 50 8.48 24.45 11.44
C VAL A 50 9.38 23.56 10.58
N THR A 51 10.65 23.91 10.42
CA THR A 51 11.63 23.09 9.70
C THR A 51 11.76 21.71 10.35
N SER A 52 11.94 21.64 11.68
CA SER A 52 12.05 20.36 12.38
C SER A 52 10.80 19.49 12.23
N PHE A 53 9.60 20.08 12.36
CA PHE A 53 8.34 19.37 12.14
C PHE A 53 8.27 18.81 10.73
N ALA A 54 8.58 19.62 9.72
CA ALA A 54 8.45 19.19 8.34
C ALA A 54 9.47 18.11 7.95
N THR A 55 10.72 18.20 8.44
CA THR A 55 11.70 17.12 8.26
C THR A 55 11.21 15.82 8.90
N ASN A 56 10.77 15.86 10.15
CA ASN A 56 10.22 14.67 10.82
C ASN A 56 8.97 14.12 10.10
N TRP A 57 8.14 14.99 9.55
CA TRP A 57 6.97 14.60 8.78
C TRP A 57 7.35 13.91 7.47
N ASN A 58 8.40 14.36 6.78
CA ASN A 58 8.90 13.69 5.59
C ASN A 58 9.38 12.27 5.90
N ASP A 59 10.16 12.11 6.98
CA ASP A 59 10.61 10.79 7.42
C ASP A 59 9.41 9.87 7.75
N ARG A 60 8.40 10.41 8.44
CA ARG A 60 7.18 9.66 8.78
C ARG A 60 6.39 9.24 7.55
N ARG A 61 6.24 10.12 6.56
CA ARG A 61 5.55 9.79 5.31
C ARG A 61 6.29 8.74 4.50
N ALA A 62 7.62 8.83 4.43
CA ALA A 62 8.43 7.81 3.77
C ALA A 62 8.25 6.45 4.45
N GLN A 63 8.22 6.42 5.78
CA GLN A 63 7.96 5.18 6.53
C GLN A 63 6.56 4.61 6.24
N LEU A 64 5.52 5.45 6.22
CA LEU A 64 4.15 5.03 5.91
C LEU A 64 4.02 4.50 4.48
N ALA A 65 4.65 5.16 3.50
CA ALA A 65 4.69 4.70 2.11
C ALA A 65 5.38 3.32 1.99
N GLY A 66 6.46 3.09 2.74
CA GLY A 66 7.13 1.79 2.83
C GLY A 66 6.20 0.70 3.40
N GLN A 67 5.51 0.97 4.50
CA GLN A 67 4.57 0.03 5.11
C GLN A 67 3.38 -0.30 4.20
N ILE A 68 2.88 0.68 3.43
CA ILE A 68 1.84 0.46 2.44
C ILE A 68 2.33 -0.43 1.30
N THR A 69 3.57 -0.22 0.87
CA THR A 69 4.22 -1.08 -0.15
C THR A 69 4.31 -2.52 0.34
N GLU A 70 4.82 -2.75 1.55
CA GLU A 70 4.90 -4.09 2.16
C GLU A 70 3.53 -4.77 2.26
N LEU A 71 2.49 -4.02 2.61
CA LEU A 71 1.12 -4.53 2.65
C LEU A 71 0.61 -4.93 1.26
N GLY A 72 0.87 -4.10 0.24
CA GLY A 72 0.50 -4.39 -1.15
C GLY A 72 1.21 -5.64 -1.70
N GLU A 73 2.49 -5.84 -1.36
CA GLU A 73 3.25 -7.05 -1.74
C GLU A 73 2.69 -8.32 -1.06
N ALA A 74 2.32 -8.22 0.22
CA ALA A 74 1.69 -9.32 0.93
C ALA A 74 0.35 -9.71 0.30
N LEU A 75 -0.50 -8.72 -0.03
CA LEU A 75 -1.78 -8.93 -0.70
C LEU A 75 -1.62 -9.52 -2.10
N SER A 76 -0.65 -9.04 -2.88
CA SER A 76 -0.34 -9.58 -4.22
C SER A 76 0.17 -11.02 -4.15
N THR A 77 0.89 -11.37 -3.08
CA THR A 77 1.34 -12.76 -2.84
C THR A 77 0.16 -13.67 -2.49
N ILE A 78 -0.79 -13.17 -1.69
CA ILE A 78 -2.03 -13.87 -1.38
C ILE A 78 -2.80 -14.13 -2.67
N ASP A 79 -3.05 -13.10 -3.48
CA ASP A 79 -3.78 -13.21 -4.75
C ASP A 79 -3.20 -14.29 -5.67
N ARG A 80 -1.88 -14.21 -5.92
CA ARG A 80 -1.16 -15.17 -6.76
C ARG A 80 -1.25 -16.60 -6.22
N THR A 81 -1.08 -16.79 -4.92
CA THR A 81 -1.17 -18.13 -4.31
C THR A 81 -2.56 -18.74 -4.54
N PHE A 82 -3.61 -17.92 -4.47
CA PHE A 82 -4.96 -18.40 -4.71
C PHE A 82 -5.24 -18.68 -6.19
N ALA A 83 -4.78 -17.81 -7.10
CA ALA A 83 -4.86 -18.07 -8.53
C ALA A 83 -4.12 -19.36 -8.94
N GLU A 84 -2.97 -19.64 -8.33
CA GLU A 84 -2.21 -20.89 -8.52
C GLU A 84 -3.02 -22.10 -8.05
N VAL A 85 -3.58 -22.07 -6.84
CA VAL A 85 -4.40 -23.16 -6.28
C VAL A 85 -5.65 -23.42 -7.12
N ASP A 86 -6.36 -22.37 -7.56
CA ASP A 86 -7.54 -22.51 -8.40
C ASP A 86 -7.21 -23.13 -9.77
N GLY A 87 -6.08 -22.73 -10.37
CA GLY A 87 -5.60 -23.33 -11.62
C GLY A 87 -5.21 -24.82 -11.49
N GLU A 88 -4.59 -25.21 -10.37
CA GLU A 88 -4.29 -26.62 -10.07
C GLU A 88 -5.55 -27.46 -9.89
N LEU A 89 -6.56 -26.90 -9.20
CA LEU A 89 -7.86 -27.56 -8.99
C LEU A 89 -8.63 -27.72 -10.30
N GLU A 90 -8.70 -26.68 -11.13
CA GLU A 90 -9.31 -26.76 -12.46
C GLU A 90 -8.61 -27.80 -13.33
N GLY A 91 -7.27 -27.78 -13.37
CA GLY A 91 -6.48 -28.76 -14.12
C GLY A 91 -6.74 -30.20 -13.66
N THR A 92 -6.92 -30.42 -12.36
CA THR A 92 -7.25 -31.74 -11.79
C THR A 92 -8.67 -32.17 -12.14
N LEU A 93 -9.64 -31.25 -12.11
CA LEU A 93 -11.04 -31.55 -12.47
C LEU A 93 -11.21 -31.82 -13.96
N VAL A 94 -10.55 -31.06 -14.83
CA VAL A 94 -10.59 -31.23 -16.29
C VAL A 94 -9.77 -32.44 -16.74
N GLY A 95 -8.67 -32.75 -16.03
CA GLY A 95 -7.81 -33.91 -16.31
C GLY A 95 -8.34 -35.24 -15.75
N GLY A 96 -9.25 -35.21 -14.77
CA GLY A 96 -9.82 -36.39 -14.14
C GLY A 96 -10.95 -37.08 -14.91
N ASP A 97 -11.42 -36.48 -16.01
CA ASP A 97 -12.52 -37.00 -16.84
C ASP A 97 -12.02 -37.68 -18.15
N ARG A 98 -10.76 -38.15 -18.16
CA ARG A 98 -10.17 -38.97 -19.23
C ARG A 98 -9.60 -40.28 -18.72
#